data_AF-A0A3N0XWK9-F1
#
_entry.id   AF-A0A3N0XWK9-F1
#
_cell.length_a   1.000
_cell.length_b   1.000
_cell.length_c   1.000
_cell.angle_alpha   90.00
_cell.angle_beta   90.00
_cell.angle_gamma   90.00
#
_symmetry.space_group_name_H-M   'P 1'
#
loop_
_entity.id
_entity.type
_entity.pdbx_description
1 polymer ?
#
loop_
_entity_poly.entity_id
_entity_poly.type
_entity_poly.pdbx_seq_one_letter_code
_entity_poly.pdbx_strand_id
1 'polypeptide(L)'
;MTREVWDYIFFKTTPFPKTDIPKENLQKLRREFEFWYPVDVRVSGKDLVPNHLSYYLYNHVAMWPNDSYLIRCVYIHQMSKSTGNFLTLSQAIAKFSADGMRLALADAGDTVEDANFVEAMADAGILRLFTWVEWVKEMIANQNNLRTGPADTFNDRVFISEMNSGIIKTEQHYERMMYKEALKSGFFEFQAAKDKYRELAIEGMHRDLVFQFIEKQTLLLAPICPHLCEHTWSLLGKSSSVMKACWPTAGPVDEILIRSSQYLMDTAHDLRLRLKAYIQPAKGKKGDSKPPAKPTHCTIYVAKTYPPWQHSALSLLGKHYKSNSGVLPDNKVIAMELGAMPELKKYMKRVMPFVAMIKDSLEKNGPRVLDLELEFDERAVLLENIVYLTNSLELDQIDVVFASEADDKVKEDCCPGKPFCVFRSEPGVLVSLVNPQPANGLFSTKIDIRQGDSKDSIIRRLSRVNRAIKDLSKVKLMRFEDPLLGPRRIPVLGKEEEGKLPISNSSIFHINLQENKVHMSDNGLKMDIGDTLIYLV
;
A
#
# COMPACT_ATOMS: atom_id res chain seq x y z
N MET A 1 -26.28 -16.79 -53.42
CA MET A 1 -25.25 -17.80 -53.09
C MET A 1 -25.90 -19.17 -53.18
N THR A 2 -25.45 -20.06 -54.07
CA THR A 2 -25.94 -21.45 -54.13
C THR A 2 -25.18 -22.33 -53.12
N ARG A 3 -25.58 -23.60 -52.98
CA ARG A 3 -24.90 -24.56 -52.10
C ARG A 3 -23.43 -24.73 -52.48
N GLU A 4 -23.13 -24.91 -53.75
CA GLU A 4 -21.78 -25.18 -54.26
C GLU A 4 -20.85 -23.98 -54.02
N VAL A 5 -21.41 -22.76 -54.01
CA VAL A 5 -20.69 -21.55 -53.62
C VAL A 5 -20.34 -21.55 -52.14
N TRP A 6 -21.27 -21.95 -51.26
CA TRP A 6 -20.98 -22.08 -49.84
C TRP A 6 -19.98 -23.21 -49.55
N ASP A 7 -20.14 -24.35 -50.20
CA ASP A 7 -19.24 -25.49 -50.06
C ASP A 7 -17.81 -25.11 -50.47
N TYR A 8 -17.63 -24.28 -51.50
CA TYR A 8 -16.31 -23.75 -51.90
C TYR A 8 -15.69 -22.82 -50.85
N ILE A 9 -16.50 -21.97 -50.20
CA ILE A 9 -16.04 -21.01 -49.19
C ILE A 9 -15.63 -21.73 -47.90
N PHE A 10 -16.41 -22.71 -47.45
CA PHE A 10 -16.27 -23.31 -46.12
C PHE A 10 -15.52 -24.65 -46.08
N PHE A 11 -15.44 -25.38 -47.20
CA PHE A 11 -14.75 -26.66 -47.25
C PHE A 11 -13.49 -26.56 -48.12
N LYS A 12 -12.34 -26.80 -47.50
CA LYS A 12 -11.03 -26.59 -48.09
C LYS A 12 -10.79 -27.42 -49.37
N THR A 13 -11.41 -28.58 -49.49
CA THR A 13 -11.20 -29.48 -50.63
C THR A 13 -12.21 -29.28 -51.77
N THR A 14 -13.21 -28.42 -51.59
CA THR A 14 -14.25 -28.21 -52.61
C THR A 14 -13.71 -27.41 -53.80
N PRO A 15 -13.95 -27.86 -55.04
CA PRO A 15 -13.52 -27.16 -56.26
C PRO A 15 -14.35 -25.88 -56.51
N PHE A 16 -13.82 -25.00 -57.37
CA PHE A 16 -14.53 -23.77 -57.75
C PHE A 16 -15.84 -24.09 -58.49
N PRO A 17 -16.99 -23.52 -58.06
CA PRO A 17 -18.30 -23.86 -58.60
C PRO A 17 -18.60 -23.07 -59.89
N LYS A 18 -19.59 -23.52 -60.66
CA LYS A 18 -20.15 -22.72 -61.75
C LYS A 18 -21.00 -21.60 -61.18
N THR A 19 -20.55 -20.36 -61.32
CA THR A 19 -21.23 -19.18 -60.77
C THR A 19 -20.83 -17.92 -61.54
N ASP A 20 -21.70 -16.91 -61.52
CA ASP A 20 -21.43 -15.59 -62.08
C ASP A 20 -20.61 -14.70 -61.13
N ILE A 21 -20.32 -15.18 -59.92
CA ILE A 21 -19.53 -14.45 -58.92
C ILE A 21 -18.05 -14.49 -59.33
N PRO A 22 -17.36 -13.34 -59.37
CA PRO A 22 -15.93 -13.29 -59.66
C PRO A 22 -15.11 -14.19 -58.74
N LYS A 23 -14.17 -14.94 -59.33
CA LYS A 23 -13.31 -15.88 -58.60
C LYS A 23 -12.56 -15.21 -57.44
N GLU A 24 -12.08 -14.00 -57.65
CA GLU A 24 -11.37 -13.21 -56.64
C GLU A 24 -12.21 -12.97 -55.39
N ASN A 25 -13.51 -12.72 -55.54
CA ASN A 25 -14.43 -12.49 -54.42
C ASN A 25 -14.62 -13.77 -53.60
N LEU A 26 -14.81 -14.92 -54.26
CA LEU A 26 -14.97 -16.20 -53.57
C LEU A 26 -13.67 -16.64 -52.88
N GLN A 27 -12.52 -16.41 -53.51
CA GLN A 27 -11.21 -16.66 -52.89
C GLN A 27 -10.99 -15.77 -51.67
N LYS A 28 -11.42 -14.50 -51.71
CA LYS A 28 -11.36 -13.60 -50.57
C LYS A 28 -12.24 -14.10 -49.42
N LEU A 29 -13.49 -14.48 -49.69
CA LEU A 29 -14.40 -15.03 -48.67
C LEU A 29 -13.85 -16.30 -48.02
N ARG A 30 -13.31 -17.20 -48.85
CA ARG A 30 -12.67 -18.42 -48.38
C ARG A 30 -11.44 -18.13 -47.51
N ARG A 31 -10.58 -17.19 -47.93
CA ARG A 31 -9.41 -16.76 -47.15
C ARG A 31 -9.80 -16.17 -45.80
N GLU A 32 -10.85 -15.34 -45.74
CA GLU A 32 -11.34 -14.79 -44.47
C GLU A 32 -11.80 -15.92 -43.54
N PHE A 33 -12.57 -16.89 -44.04
CA PHE A 33 -12.99 -18.03 -43.23
C PHE A 33 -11.79 -18.88 -42.76
N GLU A 34 -10.89 -19.26 -43.65
CA GLU A 34 -9.70 -20.05 -43.32
C GLU A 34 -8.73 -19.32 -42.36
N PHE A 35 -8.77 -17.98 -42.31
CA PHE A 35 -7.96 -17.18 -41.39
C PHE A 35 -8.59 -17.05 -40.00
N TRP A 36 -9.89 -16.76 -39.92
CA TRP A 36 -10.57 -16.46 -38.65
C TRP A 36 -11.09 -17.71 -37.91
N TYR A 37 -11.35 -18.81 -38.61
CA TYR A 37 -11.67 -20.09 -37.95
C TYR A 37 -10.38 -20.81 -37.54
N PRO A 38 -10.35 -21.49 -36.38
CA PRO A 38 -11.46 -21.89 -35.51
C PRO A 38 -12.00 -20.78 -34.59
N VAL A 39 -13.14 -21.03 -33.95
CA VAL A 39 -13.65 -20.11 -32.91
C VAL A 39 -12.82 -20.26 -31.64
N ASP A 40 -12.00 -19.25 -31.33
CA ASP A 40 -11.14 -19.24 -30.14
C ASP A 40 -11.93 -19.23 -28.83
N VAL A 41 -12.91 -18.34 -28.71
CA VAL A 41 -13.73 -18.19 -27.50
C VAL A 41 -15.19 -17.90 -27.83
N ARG A 42 -16.11 -18.57 -27.13
CA ARG A 42 -17.53 -18.22 -27.11
C ARG A 42 -18.02 -18.04 -25.67
N VAL A 43 -18.40 -16.81 -25.33
CA VAL A 43 -18.91 -16.42 -24.00
C VAL A 43 -20.43 -16.39 -24.01
N SER A 44 -21.07 -16.96 -22.99
CA SER A 44 -22.52 -17.14 -22.98
C SER A 44 -23.13 -17.29 -21.58
N GLY A 45 -24.45 -17.10 -21.51
CA GLY A 45 -25.31 -17.50 -20.41
C GLY A 45 -25.25 -19.01 -20.08
N LYS A 46 -25.31 -19.41 -18.80
CA LYS A 46 -25.37 -20.84 -18.39
C LYS A 46 -26.65 -21.55 -18.84
N ASP A 47 -27.72 -20.79 -19.05
CA ASP A 47 -28.99 -21.24 -19.62
C ASP A 47 -28.87 -21.77 -21.05
N LEU A 48 -27.83 -21.36 -21.79
CA LEU A 48 -27.60 -21.79 -23.18
C LEU A 48 -26.78 -23.09 -23.29
N VAL A 49 -26.23 -23.59 -22.18
CA VAL A 49 -25.47 -24.84 -22.13
C VAL A 49 -26.30 -26.06 -22.59
N PRO A 50 -27.49 -26.34 -22.01
CA PRO A 50 -28.26 -27.53 -22.37
C PRO A 50 -28.93 -27.46 -23.76
N ASN A 51 -28.81 -26.34 -24.48
CA ASN A 51 -29.44 -26.15 -25.79
C ASN A 51 -28.44 -25.64 -26.84
N HIS A 52 -28.36 -24.33 -27.06
CA HIS A 52 -27.59 -23.67 -28.11
C HIS A 52 -26.14 -24.10 -28.12
N LEU A 53 -25.46 -24.13 -26.97
CA LEU A 53 -24.04 -24.51 -26.91
C LEU A 53 -23.83 -26.01 -27.20
N SER A 54 -24.77 -26.86 -26.79
CA SER A 54 -24.77 -28.28 -27.15
C SER A 54 -24.95 -28.46 -28.66
N TYR A 55 -25.96 -27.81 -29.25
CA TYR A 55 -26.21 -27.86 -30.70
C TYR A 55 -25.09 -27.22 -31.51
N TYR A 56 -24.48 -26.16 -30.98
CA TYR A 56 -23.32 -25.49 -31.58
C TYR A 56 -22.18 -26.49 -31.80
N LEU A 57 -21.85 -27.31 -30.79
CA LEU A 57 -20.85 -28.37 -30.93
C LEU A 57 -21.28 -29.43 -31.96
N TYR A 58 -22.50 -29.96 -31.86
CA TYR A 58 -23.00 -30.97 -32.80
C TYR A 58 -22.96 -30.51 -34.25
N ASN A 59 -23.40 -29.28 -34.53
CA ASN A 59 -23.40 -28.74 -35.89
C ASN A 59 -21.97 -28.54 -36.41
N HIS A 60 -21.02 -28.09 -35.57
CA HIS A 60 -19.63 -27.94 -36.01
C HIS A 60 -19.01 -29.30 -36.37
N VAL A 61 -19.22 -30.32 -35.53
CA VAL A 61 -18.74 -31.68 -35.80
C VAL A 61 -19.41 -32.27 -37.05
N ALA A 62 -20.70 -32.02 -37.27
CA ALA A 62 -21.41 -32.50 -38.45
C ALA A 62 -20.97 -31.81 -39.74
N MET A 63 -20.68 -30.50 -39.69
CA MET A 63 -20.27 -29.72 -40.86
C MET A 63 -18.82 -29.97 -41.26
N TRP A 64 -17.92 -30.10 -40.27
CA TRP A 64 -16.48 -30.27 -40.50
C TRP A 64 -15.94 -31.47 -39.70
N PRO A 65 -16.33 -32.71 -40.07
CA PRO A 65 -16.08 -33.91 -39.26
C PRO A 65 -14.61 -34.30 -39.11
N ASN A 66 -13.73 -33.79 -39.99
CA ASN A 66 -12.32 -34.12 -40.01
C ASN A 66 -11.43 -33.11 -39.27
N ASP A 67 -12.00 -32.01 -38.78
CA ASP A 67 -11.29 -30.95 -38.07
C ASP A 67 -11.73 -30.92 -36.59
N SER A 68 -10.99 -31.63 -35.74
CA SER A 68 -11.36 -31.80 -34.32
C SER A 68 -11.07 -30.57 -33.43
N TYR A 69 -10.51 -29.50 -33.99
CA TYR A 69 -9.98 -28.33 -33.28
C TYR A 69 -10.83 -27.05 -33.43
N LEU A 70 -12.05 -27.15 -33.95
CA LEU A 70 -12.81 -25.99 -34.44
C LEU A 70 -13.35 -25.05 -33.36
N ILE A 71 -13.36 -25.50 -32.11
CA ILE A 71 -13.83 -24.72 -30.96
C ILE A 71 -12.82 -24.94 -29.84
N ARG A 72 -12.14 -23.88 -29.41
CA ARG A 72 -11.09 -23.99 -28.38
C ARG A 72 -11.66 -23.87 -26.97
N CYS A 73 -12.52 -22.88 -26.70
CA CYS A 73 -13.09 -22.67 -25.36
C CYS A 73 -14.54 -22.13 -25.40
N VAL A 74 -15.38 -22.64 -24.50
CA VAL A 74 -16.73 -22.12 -24.22
C VAL A 74 -16.77 -21.64 -22.78
N TYR A 75 -17.15 -20.38 -22.56
CA TYR A 75 -17.17 -19.74 -21.24
C TYR A 75 -18.61 -19.41 -20.81
N ILE A 76 -18.95 -19.70 -19.55
CA ILE A 76 -20.32 -19.73 -19.05
C ILE A 76 -20.48 -18.79 -17.85
N HIS A 77 -21.33 -17.78 -17.97
CA HIS A 77 -21.69 -16.83 -16.89
C HIS A 77 -23.21 -16.71 -16.77
N GLN A 78 -23.75 -16.29 -15.62
CA GLN A 78 -25.19 -16.15 -15.44
C GLN A 78 -25.59 -14.73 -15.06
N MET A 79 -26.73 -14.29 -15.60
CA MET A 79 -27.48 -13.13 -15.10
C MET A 79 -28.92 -13.55 -14.82
N SER A 80 -29.36 -13.48 -13.57
CA SER A 80 -30.75 -13.69 -13.19
C SER A 80 -31.56 -12.39 -13.22
N LYS A 81 -32.76 -12.42 -13.80
CA LYS A 81 -33.76 -11.33 -13.76
C LYS A 81 -35.03 -11.87 -13.10
N SER A 82 -35.26 -11.59 -11.81
CA SER A 82 -36.51 -12.01 -11.15
C SER A 82 -37.12 -11.01 -10.16
N THR A 83 -36.59 -9.81 -10.01
CA THR A 83 -37.21 -8.75 -9.19
C THR A 83 -37.18 -7.42 -9.94
N GLY A 84 -38.24 -6.61 -9.84
CA GLY A 84 -38.54 -5.42 -10.64
C GLY A 84 -37.53 -4.25 -10.61
N ASN A 85 -36.27 -4.49 -10.27
CA ASN A 85 -35.14 -3.58 -10.43
C ASN A 85 -34.39 -3.91 -11.73
N PHE A 86 -34.83 -3.35 -12.86
CA PHE A 86 -34.24 -3.61 -14.17
C PHE A 86 -33.66 -2.34 -14.79
N LEU A 87 -32.40 -2.40 -15.22
CA LEU A 87 -31.72 -1.35 -15.99
C LEU A 87 -31.44 -1.87 -17.40
N THR A 88 -31.90 -1.14 -18.41
CA THR A 88 -31.46 -1.35 -19.79
C THR A 88 -30.03 -0.83 -19.98
N LEU A 89 -29.33 -1.31 -21.01
CA LEU A 89 -27.98 -0.83 -21.35
C LEU A 89 -27.94 0.70 -21.51
N SER A 90 -28.90 1.28 -22.22
CA SER A 90 -28.98 2.73 -22.43
C SER A 90 -29.15 3.50 -21.11
N GLN A 91 -30.03 3.01 -20.22
CA GLN A 91 -30.21 3.60 -18.90
C GLN A 91 -28.96 3.46 -18.02
N ALA A 92 -28.30 2.30 -18.04
CA ALA A 92 -27.09 2.06 -17.27
C ALA A 92 -25.93 2.96 -17.74
N ILE A 93 -25.73 3.11 -19.05
CA ILE A 93 -24.71 4.04 -19.61
C ILE A 93 -25.05 5.48 -19.24
N ALA A 94 -26.31 5.90 -19.36
CA ALA A 94 -26.72 7.26 -19.01
C ALA A 94 -26.53 7.55 -17.51
N LYS A 95 -26.71 6.54 -16.65
CA LYS A 95 -26.60 6.67 -15.19
C LYS A 95 -25.14 6.64 -14.70
N PHE A 96 -24.32 5.75 -15.25
CA PHE A 96 -22.98 5.45 -14.69
C PHE A 96 -21.82 5.76 -15.65
N SER A 97 -22.09 6.30 -16.85
CA SER A 97 -21.18 6.30 -18.00
C SER A 97 -20.86 4.89 -18.51
N ALA A 98 -20.31 4.79 -19.72
CA ALA A 98 -19.89 3.50 -20.28
C ALA A 98 -18.77 2.85 -19.46
N ASP A 99 -17.76 3.64 -19.02
CA ASP A 99 -16.62 3.11 -18.28
C ASP A 99 -16.97 2.78 -16.83
N GLY A 100 -17.80 3.59 -16.15
CA GLY A 100 -18.26 3.29 -14.79
C GLY A 100 -19.13 2.03 -14.75
N MET A 101 -20.01 1.84 -15.74
CA MET A 101 -20.78 0.60 -15.88
C MET A 101 -19.87 -0.60 -16.14
N ARG A 102 -18.90 -0.51 -17.06
CA ARG A 102 -17.96 -1.60 -17.39
C ARG A 102 -17.09 -1.99 -16.19
N LEU A 103 -16.67 -1.01 -15.40
CA LEU A 103 -15.91 -1.23 -14.17
C LEU A 103 -16.71 -2.08 -13.17
N ALA A 104 -17.97 -1.71 -12.93
CA ALA A 104 -18.83 -2.48 -12.04
C ALA A 104 -19.21 -3.86 -12.59
N LEU A 105 -19.33 -4.00 -13.91
CA LEU A 105 -19.53 -5.31 -14.55
C LEU A 105 -18.32 -6.22 -14.40
N ALA A 106 -17.10 -5.69 -14.44
CA ALA A 106 -15.89 -6.48 -14.18
C ALA A 106 -15.81 -6.96 -12.72
N ASP A 107 -16.38 -6.25 -11.75
CA ASP A 107 -16.43 -6.66 -10.33
C ASP A 107 -17.62 -7.59 -10.00
N ALA A 108 -18.58 -7.73 -10.91
CA ALA A 108 -19.86 -8.39 -10.65
C ALA A 108 -19.72 -9.88 -10.33
N GLY A 109 -18.71 -10.56 -10.89
CA GLY A 109 -18.38 -11.95 -10.59
C GLY A 109 -17.87 -12.73 -11.81
N ASP A 110 -16.90 -13.60 -11.57
CA ASP A 110 -16.25 -14.43 -12.61
C ASP A 110 -16.57 -15.94 -12.45
N THR A 111 -17.47 -16.29 -11.54
CA THR A 111 -17.87 -17.68 -11.29
C THR A 111 -19.08 -18.08 -12.14
N VAL A 112 -19.46 -19.36 -12.11
CA VAL A 112 -20.69 -19.86 -12.76
C VAL A 112 -21.95 -19.47 -11.97
N GLU A 113 -21.76 -18.98 -10.74
CA GLU A 113 -22.84 -18.46 -9.91
C GLU A 113 -23.36 -17.11 -10.44
N ASP A 114 -24.51 -16.68 -9.94
CA ASP A 114 -25.13 -15.42 -10.34
C ASP A 114 -24.20 -14.22 -10.05
N ALA A 115 -23.82 -13.49 -11.10
CA ALA A 115 -23.09 -12.24 -10.98
C ALA A 115 -23.99 -11.15 -10.41
N ASN A 116 -23.42 -10.28 -9.57
CA ASN A 116 -24.17 -9.23 -8.88
C ASN A 116 -23.70 -7.84 -9.28
N PHE A 117 -24.54 -7.09 -10.01
CA PHE A 117 -24.29 -5.69 -10.32
C PHE A 117 -24.77 -4.81 -9.16
N VAL A 118 -23.83 -4.18 -8.46
CA VAL A 118 -24.14 -3.31 -7.31
C VAL A 118 -23.96 -1.84 -7.70
N GLU A 119 -25.05 -1.08 -7.76
CA GLU A 119 -25.01 0.34 -8.15
C GLU A 119 -24.09 1.19 -7.27
N ALA A 120 -24.06 0.94 -5.95
CA ALA A 120 -23.16 1.63 -5.04
C ALA A 120 -21.67 1.36 -5.35
N MET A 121 -21.33 0.19 -5.91
CA MET A 121 -19.99 -0.09 -6.39
C MET A 121 -19.69 0.73 -7.65
N ALA A 122 -20.65 0.83 -8.58
CA ALA A 122 -20.51 1.67 -9.77
C ALA A 122 -20.26 3.15 -9.41
N ASP A 123 -21.02 3.70 -8.46
CA ASP A 123 -20.83 5.07 -7.98
C ASP A 123 -19.44 5.28 -7.34
N ALA A 124 -19.01 4.35 -6.47
CA ALA A 124 -17.68 4.38 -5.88
C ALA A 124 -16.57 4.23 -6.94
N GLY A 125 -16.82 3.44 -7.98
CA GLY A 125 -15.96 3.26 -9.14
C GLY A 125 -15.78 4.54 -9.94
N ILE A 126 -16.88 5.24 -10.26
CA ILE A 126 -16.85 6.53 -10.95
C ILE A 126 -16.03 7.55 -10.15
N LEU A 127 -16.25 7.62 -8.83
CA LEU A 127 -15.48 8.52 -7.97
C LEU A 127 -13.98 8.21 -8.02
N ARG A 128 -13.60 6.92 -7.94
CA ARG A 128 -12.19 6.49 -8.03
C ARG A 128 -11.57 6.78 -9.39
N LEU A 129 -12.31 6.59 -10.47
CA LEU A 129 -11.87 6.92 -11.84
C LEU A 129 -11.66 8.43 -11.99
N PHE A 130 -12.56 9.25 -11.45
CA PHE A 130 -12.44 10.70 -11.48
C PHE A 130 -11.23 11.18 -10.67
N THR A 131 -11.07 10.72 -9.42
CA THR A 131 -9.93 11.11 -8.59
C THR A 131 -8.60 10.63 -9.17
N TRP A 132 -8.58 9.48 -9.86
CA TRP A 132 -7.43 9.01 -10.63
C TRP A 132 -7.04 9.99 -11.73
N VAL A 133 -7.98 10.40 -12.59
CA VAL A 133 -7.71 11.34 -13.68
C VAL A 133 -7.24 12.70 -13.16
N GLU A 134 -7.87 13.21 -12.10
CA GLU A 134 -7.44 14.46 -11.46
C GLU A 134 -6.03 14.34 -10.87
N TRP A 135 -5.69 13.19 -10.26
CA TRP A 135 -4.35 12.93 -9.78
C TRP A 135 -3.33 12.88 -10.92
N VAL A 136 -3.67 12.27 -12.07
CA VAL A 136 -2.78 12.29 -13.25
C VAL A 136 -2.52 13.72 -13.74
N LYS A 137 -3.56 14.55 -13.83
CA LYS A 137 -3.41 15.97 -14.20
C LYS A 137 -2.54 16.72 -13.20
N GLU A 138 -2.72 16.47 -11.91
CA GLU A 138 -1.88 17.04 -10.84
C GLU A 138 -0.41 16.65 -11.01
N MET A 139 -0.12 15.38 -11.28
CA MET A 139 1.26 14.90 -11.48
C MET A 139 1.90 15.48 -12.74
N ILE A 140 1.15 15.66 -13.82
CA ILE A 140 1.63 16.33 -15.04
C ILE A 140 1.95 17.81 -14.76
N ALA A 141 1.05 18.51 -14.05
CA ALA A 141 1.23 19.93 -13.72
C ALA A 141 2.42 20.15 -12.77
N ASN A 142 2.61 19.25 -11.80
CA ASN A 142 3.65 19.35 -10.77
C ASN A 142 4.90 18.49 -11.05
N GLN A 143 5.10 18.03 -12.29
CA GLN A 143 6.18 17.11 -12.65
C GLN A 143 7.59 17.60 -12.27
N ASN A 144 7.78 18.92 -12.23
CA ASN A 144 9.07 19.56 -11.88
C ASN A 144 9.34 19.58 -10.37
N ASN A 145 8.31 19.36 -9.54
CA ASN A 145 8.42 19.30 -8.08
C ASN A 145 8.67 17.87 -7.58
N LEU A 146 8.63 16.88 -8.48
CA LEU A 146 8.92 15.49 -8.16
C LEU A 146 10.43 15.26 -8.08
N ARG A 147 10.85 14.33 -7.23
CA ARG A 147 12.27 13.99 -7.09
C ARG A 147 12.79 13.39 -8.39
N THR A 148 14.00 13.79 -8.77
CA THR A 148 14.73 13.28 -9.94
C THR A 148 16.09 12.73 -9.51
N GLY A 149 16.73 11.91 -10.35
CA GLY A 149 18.00 11.26 -10.03
C GLY A 149 17.86 9.73 -10.01
N PRO A 150 18.71 9.01 -9.27
CA PRO A 150 18.53 7.57 -9.08
C PRO A 150 17.29 7.28 -8.22
N ALA A 151 16.53 6.25 -8.61
CA ALA A 151 15.39 5.73 -7.86
C ALA A 151 15.83 4.55 -6.97
N ASP A 152 16.66 4.83 -5.97
CA ASP A 152 17.40 3.84 -5.17
C ASP A 152 16.95 3.76 -3.70
N THR A 153 16.07 4.67 -3.26
CA THR A 153 15.51 4.62 -1.90
C THR A 153 14.80 3.29 -1.66
N PHE A 154 14.72 2.84 -0.40
CA PHE A 154 13.99 1.61 -0.07
C PHE A 154 12.56 1.65 -0.59
N ASN A 155 11.85 2.76 -0.40
CA ASN A 155 10.46 2.90 -0.85
C ASN A 155 10.32 2.91 -2.38
N ASP A 156 11.32 3.42 -3.11
CA ASP A 156 11.36 3.32 -4.59
C ASP A 156 11.46 1.85 -5.03
N ARG A 157 12.39 1.09 -4.43
CA ARG A 157 12.61 -0.33 -4.74
C ARG A 157 11.38 -1.19 -4.38
N VAL A 158 10.70 -0.86 -3.28
CA VAL A 158 9.41 -1.48 -2.89
C VAL A 158 8.41 -1.25 -4.01
N PHE A 159 8.19 0.02 -4.37
CA PHE A 159 7.14 0.38 -5.30
C PHE A 159 7.38 -0.20 -6.70
N ILE A 160 8.64 -0.26 -7.17
CA ILE A 160 9.01 -0.94 -8.42
C ILE A 160 8.61 -2.42 -8.37
N SER A 161 8.97 -3.12 -7.29
CA SER A 161 8.69 -4.55 -7.13
C SER A 161 7.19 -4.83 -7.05
N GLU A 162 6.44 -4.00 -6.33
CA GLU A 162 4.98 -4.11 -6.22
C GLU A 162 4.28 -3.86 -7.56
N MET A 163 4.73 -2.84 -8.31
CA MET A 163 4.22 -2.55 -9.64
C MET A 163 4.45 -3.72 -10.61
N ASN A 164 5.65 -4.34 -10.58
CA ASN A 164 5.95 -5.50 -11.39
C ASN A 164 5.15 -6.73 -10.96
N SER A 165 5.00 -6.98 -9.66
CA SER A 165 4.16 -8.06 -9.12
C SER A 165 2.69 -7.89 -9.53
N GLY A 166 2.18 -6.65 -9.48
CA GLY A 166 0.83 -6.30 -9.92
C GLY A 166 0.60 -6.64 -11.40
N ILE A 167 1.52 -6.23 -12.29
CA ILE A 167 1.44 -6.54 -13.73
C ILE A 167 1.35 -8.06 -13.96
N ILE A 168 2.23 -8.85 -13.34
CA ILE A 168 2.28 -10.31 -13.51
C ILE A 168 0.98 -10.95 -13.04
N LYS A 169 0.47 -10.56 -11.86
CA LYS A 169 -0.79 -11.08 -11.33
C LYS A 169 -1.96 -10.73 -12.25
N THR A 170 -2.04 -9.48 -12.70
CA THR A 170 -3.12 -9.02 -13.57
C THR A 170 -3.10 -9.73 -14.93
N GLU A 171 -1.93 -9.95 -15.51
CA GLU A 171 -1.77 -10.75 -16.73
C GLU A 171 -2.32 -12.16 -16.55
N GLN A 172 -1.92 -12.86 -15.49
CA GLN A 172 -2.42 -14.20 -15.18
C GLN A 172 -3.94 -14.24 -14.97
N HIS A 173 -4.52 -13.19 -14.37
CA HIS A 173 -5.96 -13.10 -14.20
C HIS A 173 -6.69 -12.85 -15.52
N TYR A 174 -6.16 -12.01 -16.41
CA TYR A 174 -6.73 -11.82 -17.74
C TYR A 174 -6.64 -13.08 -18.60
N GLU A 175 -5.51 -13.80 -18.57
CA GLU A 175 -5.34 -15.08 -19.29
C GLU A 175 -6.37 -16.12 -18.83
N ARG A 176 -6.72 -16.12 -17.54
CA ARG A 176 -7.74 -17.01 -16.95
C ARG A 176 -9.16 -16.46 -17.03
N MET A 177 -9.36 -15.30 -17.65
CA MET A 177 -10.64 -14.60 -17.74
C MET A 177 -11.30 -14.31 -16.37
N MET A 178 -10.48 -14.12 -15.33
CA MET A 178 -10.91 -13.73 -13.99
C MET A 178 -10.92 -12.20 -13.87
N TYR A 179 -11.90 -11.54 -14.48
CA TYR A 179 -11.95 -10.08 -14.60
C TYR A 179 -12.10 -9.33 -13.27
N LYS A 180 -12.76 -9.92 -12.28
CA LYS A 180 -12.83 -9.38 -10.92
C LYS A 180 -11.47 -9.39 -10.24
N GLU A 181 -10.73 -10.49 -10.32
CA GLU A 181 -9.38 -10.56 -9.76
C GLU A 181 -8.36 -9.74 -10.58
N ALA A 182 -8.56 -9.63 -11.90
CA ALA A 182 -7.79 -8.72 -12.76
C ALA A 182 -8.03 -7.26 -12.36
N LEU A 183 -9.28 -6.87 -12.08
CA LEU A 183 -9.60 -5.53 -11.60
C LEU A 183 -9.03 -5.28 -10.18
N LYS A 184 -9.09 -6.27 -9.31
CA LYS A 184 -8.52 -6.20 -7.96
C LYS A 184 -7.02 -5.96 -8.00
N SER A 185 -6.27 -6.81 -8.68
CA SER A 185 -4.80 -6.70 -8.81
C SER A 185 -4.38 -5.49 -9.64
N GLY A 186 -5.05 -5.27 -10.78
CA GLY A 186 -4.64 -4.32 -11.81
C GLY A 186 -5.15 -2.89 -11.60
N PHE A 187 -6.07 -2.67 -10.67
CA PHE A 187 -6.56 -1.33 -10.32
C PHE A 187 -6.58 -1.10 -8.81
N PHE A 188 -7.28 -1.91 -8.01
CA PHE A 188 -7.44 -1.60 -6.58
C PHE A 188 -6.14 -1.76 -5.77
N GLU A 189 -5.46 -2.89 -5.90
CA GLU A 189 -4.17 -3.14 -5.24
C GLU A 189 -3.07 -2.28 -5.86
N PHE A 190 -3.14 -2.04 -7.17
CA PHE A 190 -2.21 -1.14 -7.87
C PHE A 190 -2.30 0.30 -7.33
N GLN A 191 -3.51 0.84 -7.15
CA GLN A 191 -3.73 2.13 -6.49
C GLN A 191 -3.28 2.11 -5.02
N ALA A 192 -3.53 1.02 -4.30
CA ALA A 192 -3.08 0.88 -2.91
C ALA A 192 -1.54 0.93 -2.78
N ALA A 193 -0.81 0.31 -3.71
CA ALA A 193 0.66 0.39 -3.77
C ALA A 193 1.12 1.84 -4.02
N LYS A 194 0.46 2.56 -4.94
CA LYS A 194 0.74 4.00 -5.20
C LYS A 194 0.46 4.87 -3.99
N ASP A 195 -0.67 4.68 -3.32
CA ASP A 195 -1.03 5.45 -2.12
C ASP A 195 -0.06 5.18 -0.96
N LYS A 196 0.33 3.91 -0.77
CA LYS A 196 1.36 3.54 0.19
C LYS A 196 2.69 4.22 -0.13
N TYR A 197 3.15 4.15 -1.37
CA TYR A 197 4.39 4.81 -1.79
C TYR A 197 4.34 6.32 -1.56
N ARG A 198 3.21 6.98 -1.88
CA ARG A 198 2.99 8.40 -1.60
C ARG A 198 3.10 8.75 -0.12
N GLU A 199 2.60 7.88 0.76
CA GLU A 199 2.66 8.10 2.21
C GLU A 199 4.07 7.88 2.79
N LEU A 200 4.80 6.87 2.29
CA LEU A 200 6.12 6.50 2.78
C LEU A 200 7.27 7.33 2.18
N ALA A 201 7.08 7.90 0.99
CA ALA A 201 8.08 8.74 0.32
C ALA A 201 8.14 10.16 0.93
N ILE A 202 8.65 10.28 2.16
CA ILE A 202 8.77 11.56 2.90
C ILE A 202 9.59 12.59 2.12
N GLU A 203 10.60 12.15 1.37
CA GLU A 203 11.46 13.00 0.52
C GLU A 203 10.81 13.35 -0.84
N GLY A 204 9.56 12.95 -1.06
CA GLY A 204 8.84 13.10 -2.31
C GLY A 204 8.97 11.88 -3.23
N MET A 205 7.92 11.67 -4.01
CA MET A 205 7.85 10.59 -5.01
C MET A 205 8.82 10.86 -6.17
N HIS A 206 9.42 9.79 -6.70
CA HIS A 206 10.30 9.84 -7.85
C HIS A 206 9.51 10.06 -9.15
N ARG A 207 9.89 11.07 -9.93
CA ARG A 207 9.20 11.48 -11.16
C ARG A 207 8.99 10.30 -12.11
N ASP A 208 10.08 9.61 -12.46
CA ASP A 208 10.00 8.58 -13.49
C ASP A 208 9.21 7.35 -13.01
N LEU A 209 9.16 7.08 -11.70
CA LEU A 209 8.34 6.00 -11.15
C LEU A 209 6.85 6.36 -11.18
N VAL A 210 6.51 7.62 -10.88
CA VAL A 210 5.14 8.14 -10.98
C VAL A 210 4.63 8.01 -12.42
N PHE A 211 5.40 8.44 -13.42
CA PHE A 211 4.96 8.35 -14.82
C PHE A 211 4.95 6.92 -15.35
N GLN A 212 5.88 6.06 -14.93
CA GLN A 212 5.81 4.62 -15.21
C GLN A 212 4.55 3.98 -14.62
N PHE A 213 4.18 4.35 -13.39
CA PHE A 213 2.96 3.88 -12.77
C PHE A 213 1.73 4.34 -13.55
N ILE A 214 1.65 5.61 -13.94
CA ILE A 214 0.50 6.14 -14.72
C ILE A 214 0.36 5.38 -16.03
N GLU A 215 1.48 5.19 -16.76
CA GLU A 215 1.49 4.46 -18.02
C GLU A 215 1.03 3.01 -17.83
N LYS A 216 1.62 2.28 -16.88
CA LYS A 216 1.29 0.88 -16.59
C LYS A 216 -0.15 0.71 -16.11
N GLN A 217 -0.60 1.53 -15.16
CA GLN A 217 -1.99 1.54 -14.67
C GLN A 217 -2.98 1.77 -15.81
N THR A 218 -2.69 2.72 -16.72
CA THR A 218 -3.53 3.01 -17.88
C THR A 218 -3.64 1.80 -18.80
N LEU A 219 -2.54 1.09 -19.05
CA LEU A 219 -2.53 -0.11 -19.89
C LEU A 219 -3.30 -1.28 -19.23
N LEU A 220 -3.09 -1.50 -17.93
CA LEU A 220 -3.79 -2.57 -17.18
C LEU A 220 -5.32 -2.34 -17.15
N LEU A 221 -5.77 -1.09 -17.12
CA LEU A 221 -7.19 -0.73 -17.04
C LEU A 221 -7.86 -0.61 -18.42
N ALA A 222 -7.10 -0.47 -19.52
CA ALA A 222 -7.62 -0.25 -20.87
C ALA A 222 -8.67 -1.30 -21.33
N PRO A 223 -8.55 -2.60 -21.03
CA PRO A 223 -9.59 -3.58 -21.38
C PRO A 223 -10.94 -3.33 -20.69
N ILE A 224 -10.94 -2.70 -19.50
CA ILE A 224 -12.14 -2.46 -18.70
C ILE A 224 -12.71 -1.06 -18.96
N CYS A 225 -11.89 -0.01 -18.88
CA CYS A 225 -12.31 1.39 -19.04
C CYS A 225 -11.55 2.08 -20.20
N PRO A 226 -11.82 1.71 -21.46
CA PRO A 226 -11.01 2.14 -22.60
C PRO A 226 -11.08 3.64 -22.89
N HIS A 227 -12.21 4.30 -22.64
CA HIS A 227 -12.38 5.71 -23.02
C HIS A 227 -11.56 6.63 -22.11
N LEU A 228 -11.61 6.37 -20.80
CA LEU A 228 -10.79 7.05 -19.81
C LEU A 228 -9.30 6.76 -20.02
N CYS A 229 -8.95 5.52 -20.38
CA CYS A 229 -7.57 5.16 -20.67
C CYS A 229 -7.05 5.85 -21.93
N GLU A 230 -7.84 5.93 -23.01
CA GLU A 230 -7.49 6.69 -24.22
C GLU A 230 -7.29 8.19 -23.89
N HIS A 231 -8.19 8.78 -23.10
CA HIS A 231 -8.03 10.15 -22.64
C HIS A 231 -6.74 10.34 -21.83
N THR A 232 -6.46 9.44 -20.88
CA THR A 232 -5.26 9.49 -20.03
C THR A 232 -3.98 9.33 -20.86
N TRP A 233 -4.00 8.41 -21.83
CA TRP A 233 -2.91 8.18 -22.78
C TRP A 233 -2.60 9.43 -23.61
N SER A 234 -3.65 10.15 -24.04
CA SER A 234 -3.50 11.44 -24.73
C SER A 234 -2.94 12.55 -23.81
N LEU A 235 -3.33 12.58 -22.53
CA LEU A 235 -2.77 13.52 -21.54
C LEU A 235 -1.28 13.31 -21.31
N LEU A 236 -0.80 12.06 -21.41
CA LEU A 236 0.63 11.73 -21.36
C LEU A 236 1.40 12.14 -22.63
N GLY A 237 0.74 12.70 -23.64
CA GLY A 237 1.36 13.12 -24.89
C GLY A 237 1.77 11.97 -25.82
N LYS A 238 1.18 10.78 -25.63
CA LYS A 238 1.45 9.62 -26.50
C LYS A 238 0.79 9.83 -27.86
N SER A 239 1.51 9.54 -28.95
CA SER A 239 1.10 9.87 -30.31
C SER A 239 0.12 8.87 -30.94
N SER A 240 0.07 7.63 -30.46
CA SER A 240 -0.83 6.58 -30.95
C SER A 240 -1.92 6.27 -29.94
N SER A 241 -3.08 5.81 -30.42
CA SER A 241 -4.16 5.29 -29.56
C SER A 241 -3.67 4.17 -28.63
N VAL A 242 -4.22 4.12 -27.41
CA VAL A 242 -3.96 3.05 -26.42
C VAL A 242 -4.35 1.68 -26.97
N MET A 243 -5.29 1.62 -27.91
CA MET A 243 -5.73 0.40 -28.59
C MET A 243 -4.62 -0.29 -29.39
N LYS A 244 -3.54 0.41 -29.70
CA LYS A 244 -2.35 -0.11 -30.39
C LYS A 244 -1.16 -0.35 -29.46
N ALA A 245 -1.30 -0.04 -28.18
CA ALA A 245 -0.24 -0.24 -27.21
C ALA A 245 -0.07 -1.72 -26.86
N CYS A 246 1.17 -2.12 -26.56
CA CYS A 246 1.47 -3.46 -26.07
C CYS A 246 1.15 -3.57 -24.58
N TRP A 247 0.93 -4.80 -24.12
CA TRP A 247 0.84 -5.11 -22.69
C TRP A 247 2.12 -4.67 -21.95
N PRO A 248 2.03 -4.07 -20.76
CA PRO A 248 3.19 -3.57 -20.04
C PRO A 248 4.11 -4.71 -19.62
N THR A 249 5.42 -4.56 -19.89
CA THR A 249 6.42 -5.54 -19.44
C THR A 249 6.73 -5.36 -17.96
N ALA A 250 6.67 -6.46 -17.20
CA ALA A 250 7.10 -6.50 -15.80
C ALA A 250 8.63 -6.65 -15.71
N GLY A 251 9.24 -5.87 -14.81
CA GLY A 251 10.63 -6.07 -14.41
C GLY A 251 10.77 -7.15 -13.33
N PRO A 252 11.96 -7.31 -12.73
CA PRO A 252 12.16 -8.25 -11.62
C PRO A 252 11.29 -7.88 -10.41
N VAL A 253 10.87 -8.89 -9.66
CA VAL A 253 10.10 -8.74 -8.43
C VAL A 253 10.98 -9.19 -7.26
N ASP A 254 11.28 -8.28 -6.35
CA ASP A 254 11.92 -8.61 -5.09
C ASP A 254 10.87 -8.92 -4.02
N GLU A 255 10.59 -10.20 -3.89
CA GLU A 255 9.62 -10.75 -2.94
C GLU A 255 10.01 -10.51 -1.47
N ILE A 256 11.31 -10.45 -1.14
CA ILE A 256 11.79 -10.16 0.23
C ILE A 256 11.49 -8.70 0.55
N LEU A 257 11.73 -7.82 -0.41
CA LEU A 257 11.55 -6.39 -0.24
C LEU A 257 10.07 -6.02 -0.09
N ILE A 258 9.16 -6.64 -0.87
CA ILE A 258 7.71 -6.50 -0.67
C ILE A 258 7.30 -6.95 0.74
N ARG A 259 7.81 -8.11 1.20
CA ARG A 259 7.54 -8.61 2.56
C ARG A 259 8.03 -7.66 3.65
N SER A 260 9.22 -7.08 3.47
CA SER A 260 9.77 -6.11 4.41
C SER A 260 8.91 -4.84 4.50
N SER A 261 8.32 -4.40 3.38
CA SER A 261 7.34 -3.30 3.38
C SER A 261 6.03 -3.68 4.06
N GLN A 262 5.53 -4.91 3.87
CA GLN A 262 4.34 -5.39 4.57
C GLN A 262 4.57 -5.42 6.09
N TYR A 263 5.73 -5.91 6.53
CA TYR A 263 6.14 -5.88 7.93
C TYR A 263 6.15 -4.46 8.51
N LEU A 264 6.68 -3.48 7.76
CA LEU A 264 6.66 -2.08 8.16
C LEU A 264 5.22 -1.56 8.36
N MET A 265 4.32 -1.87 7.42
CA MET A 265 2.92 -1.43 7.49
C MET A 265 2.17 -2.06 8.66
N ASP A 266 2.37 -3.35 8.90
CA ASP A 266 1.79 -4.08 10.03
C ASP A 266 2.31 -3.53 11.36
N THR A 267 3.61 -3.26 11.43
CA THR A 267 4.25 -2.64 12.62
C THR A 267 3.70 -1.23 12.87
N ALA A 268 3.59 -0.39 11.83
CA ALA A 268 3.01 0.94 11.95
C ALA A 268 1.55 0.89 12.43
N HIS A 269 0.76 -0.08 11.94
CA HIS A 269 -0.61 -0.29 12.39
C HIS A 269 -0.68 -0.71 13.87
N ASP A 270 0.13 -1.69 14.30
CA ASP A 270 0.18 -2.14 15.69
C ASP A 270 0.62 -1.01 16.64
N LEU A 271 1.64 -0.23 16.26
CA LEU A 271 2.09 0.93 17.04
C LEU A 271 0.98 1.97 17.21
N ARG A 272 0.18 2.26 16.17
CA ARG A 272 -0.97 3.18 16.26
C ARG A 272 -2.05 2.63 17.20
N LEU A 273 -2.35 1.34 17.13
CA LEU A 273 -3.32 0.69 18.03
C LEU A 273 -2.86 0.76 19.49
N ARG A 274 -1.59 0.47 19.76
CA ARG A 274 -1.01 0.53 21.10
C ARG A 274 -0.93 1.96 21.63
N LEU A 275 -0.60 2.93 20.80
CA LEU A 275 -0.62 4.35 21.16
C LEU A 275 -2.03 4.79 21.56
N LYS A 276 -3.05 4.39 20.78
CA LYS A 276 -4.45 4.66 21.11
C LYS A 276 -4.84 4.02 22.44
N ALA A 277 -4.43 2.77 22.69
CA ALA A 277 -4.70 2.09 23.95
C ALA A 277 -4.00 2.75 25.15
N TYR A 278 -2.78 3.26 24.96
CA TYR A 278 -2.02 3.97 26.00
C TYR A 278 -2.69 5.28 26.43
N ILE A 279 -3.28 6.03 25.50
CA ILE A 279 -3.93 7.32 25.77
C ILE A 279 -5.32 7.13 26.41
N GLN A 280 -5.96 5.97 26.22
CA GLN A 280 -7.26 5.70 26.85
C GLN A 280 -7.12 5.53 28.37
N PRO A 281 -8.05 6.07 29.17
CA PRO A 281 -8.03 5.90 30.62
C PRO A 281 -8.16 4.41 30.97
N ALA A 282 -7.41 3.96 31.97
CA ALA A 282 -7.42 2.57 32.40
C ALA A 282 -8.84 2.17 32.83
N LYS A 283 -9.48 1.27 32.07
CA LYS A 283 -10.76 0.68 32.45
C LYS A 283 -10.55 -0.17 33.71
N GLY A 284 -10.92 0.35 34.89
CA GLY A 284 -11.11 -0.49 36.08
C GLY A 284 -10.66 0.04 37.45
N LYS A 285 -10.12 1.25 37.61
CA LYS A 285 -9.88 1.80 38.96
C LYS A 285 -10.83 2.96 39.25
N LYS A 286 -11.78 2.74 40.17
CA LYS A 286 -12.56 3.80 40.82
C LYS A 286 -11.58 4.71 41.58
N GLY A 287 -11.31 5.88 41.01
CA GLY A 287 -10.44 6.92 41.56
C GLY A 287 -9.90 7.74 40.40
N ASP A 288 -9.88 9.08 40.55
CA ASP A 288 -9.46 10.08 39.55
C ASP A 288 -8.19 9.68 38.77
N SER A 289 -8.33 8.88 37.71
CA SER A 289 -7.24 8.60 36.79
C SER A 289 -7.32 9.65 35.68
N LYS A 290 -6.65 10.78 35.88
CA LYS A 290 -6.34 11.67 34.76
C LYS A 290 -5.75 10.81 33.62
N PRO A 291 -6.21 10.98 32.37
CA PRO A 291 -5.63 10.25 31.26
C PRO A 291 -4.11 10.47 31.24
N PRO A 292 -3.30 9.42 30.98
CA PRO A 292 -1.87 9.57 30.85
C PRO A 292 -1.57 10.67 29.83
N ALA A 293 -0.61 11.54 30.15
CA ALA A 293 -0.14 12.54 29.19
C ALA A 293 0.28 11.83 27.90
N LYS A 294 -0.02 12.44 26.73
CA LYS A 294 0.36 11.89 25.42
C LYS A 294 1.87 11.56 25.45
N PRO A 295 2.26 10.32 25.11
CA PRO A 295 3.67 9.94 25.16
C PRO A 295 4.47 10.75 24.14
N THR A 296 5.72 11.02 24.48
CA THR A 296 6.61 11.83 23.66
C THR A 296 7.62 10.95 22.92
N HIS A 297 8.03 9.83 23.53
CA HIS A 297 9.00 8.91 22.98
C HIS A 297 8.45 7.48 22.92
N CYS A 298 8.99 6.67 22.01
CA CYS A 298 8.72 5.25 21.92
C CYS A 298 10.02 4.48 21.74
N THR A 299 10.21 3.40 22.48
CA THR A 299 11.29 2.44 22.25
C THR A 299 10.71 1.19 21.62
N ILE A 300 11.20 0.86 20.42
CA ILE A 300 10.87 -0.37 19.70
C ILE A 300 12.00 -1.37 19.92
N TYR A 301 11.65 -2.53 20.45
CA TYR A 301 12.53 -3.67 20.68
C TYR A 301 12.35 -4.69 19.57
N VAL A 302 13.47 -5.07 18.97
CA VAL A 302 13.55 -6.05 17.87
C VAL A 302 14.33 -7.27 18.36
N ALA A 303 13.77 -8.46 18.19
CA ALA A 303 14.42 -9.71 18.57
C ALA A 303 15.16 -10.30 17.36
N LYS A 304 16.46 -10.60 17.50
CA LYS A 304 17.23 -11.27 16.44
C LYS A 304 16.85 -12.74 16.27
N THR A 305 16.56 -13.40 17.39
CA THR A 305 16.23 -14.82 17.44
C THR A 305 14.97 -15.01 18.26
N TYR A 306 14.22 -16.07 17.96
CA TYR A 306 13.10 -16.48 18.79
C TYR A 306 13.55 -16.74 20.24
N PRO A 307 12.72 -16.38 21.25
CA PRO A 307 12.93 -16.81 22.63
C PRO A 307 13.11 -18.34 22.72
N PRO A 308 13.89 -18.87 23.68
CA PRO A 308 14.25 -20.30 23.71
C PRO A 308 13.05 -21.25 23.59
N TRP A 309 11.94 -20.93 24.27
CA TRP A 309 10.73 -21.76 24.23
C TRP A 309 10.01 -21.71 22.88
N GLN A 310 10.02 -20.57 22.18
CA GLN A 310 9.46 -20.43 20.83
C GLN A 310 10.37 -21.11 19.81
N HIS A 311 11.69 -20.98 19.97
CA HIS A 311 12.67 -21.62 19.11
C HIS A 311 12.54 -23.15 19.15
N SER A 312 12.45 -23.76 20.34
CA SER A 312 12.22 -25.21 20.47
C SER A 312 10.89 -25.64 19.86
N ALA A 313 9.81 -24.86 20.06
CA ALA A 313 8.52 -25.14 19.45
C ALA A 313 8.55 -25.06 17.91
N LEU A 314 9.14 -24.00 17.35
CA LEU A 314 9.25 -23.79 15.91
C LEU A 314 10.16 -24.82 15.26
N SER A 315 11.27 -25.19 15.91
CA SER A 315 12.16 -26.27 15.46
C SER A 315 11.44 -27.61 15.38
N LEU A 316 10.58 -27.92 16.35
CA LEU A 316 9.76 -29.14 16.32
C LEU A 316 8.74 -29.12 15.18
N LEU A 317 8.05 -27.99 14.98
CA LEU A 317 7.11 -27.81 13.88
C LEU A 317 7.80 -27.94 12.52
N GLY A 318 8.97 -27.31 12.36
CA GLY A 318 9.79 -27.41 11.15
C GLY A 318 10.25 -28.85 10.87
N LYS A 319 10.62 -29.61 11.91
CA LYS A 319 10.96 -31.04 11.80
C LYS A 319 9.77 -31.87 11.32
N HIS A 320 8.60 -31.72 11.93
CA HIS A 320 7.38 -32.41 11.52
C HIS A 320 6.96 -32.05 10.09
N TYR A 321 7.01 -30.77 9.74
CA TYR A 321 6.66 -30.30 8.39
C TYR A 321 7.54 -30.95 7.31
N LYS A 322 8.86 -31.01 7.55
CA LYS A 322 9.81 -31.68 6.65
C LYS A 322 9.63 -33.20 6.61
N SER A 323 9.26 -33.82 7.73
CA SER A 323 9.14 -35.28 7.84
C SER A 323 7.83 -35.81 7.24
N ASN A 324 6.78 -35.00 7.21
CA ASN A 324 5.43 -35.38 6.76
C ASN A 324 5.03 -34.72 5.43
N SER A 325 6.00 -34.48 4.54
CA SER A 325 5.76 -33.93 3.19
C SER A 325 4.92 -32.63 3.18
N GLY A 326 5.14 -31.74 4.14
CA GLY A 326 4.48 -30.43 4.22
C GLY A 326 3.16 -30.41 5.00
N VAL A 327 2.88 -31.43 5.82
CA VAL A 327 1.68 -31.48 6.66
C VAL A 327 2.04 -31.58 8.14
N LEU A 328 1.55 -30.63 8.95
CA LEU A 328 1.74 -30.69 10.41
C LEU A 328 0.79 -31.72 11.05
N PRO A 329 1.26 -32.49 12.06
CA PRO A 329 0.41 -33.41 12.81
C PRO A 329 -0.75 -32.73 13.54
N ASP A 330 -1.68 -33.56 14.04
CA ASP A 330 -2.76 -33.11 14.92
C ASP A 330 -2.24 -32.39 16.17
N ASN A 331 -3.01 -31.42 16.66
CA ASN A 331 -2.64 -30.63 17.83
C ASN A 331 -2.37 -31.49 19.08
N LYS A 332 -3.01 -32.66 19.21
CA LYS A 332 -2.74 -33.59 20.32
C LYS A 332 -1.32 -34.15 20.29
N VAL A 333 -0.83 -34.53 19.11
CA VAL A 333 0.52 -35.08 18.93
C VAL A 333 1.56 -34.00 19.22
N ILE A 334 1.35 -32.81 18.66
CA ILE A 334 2.24 -31.66 18.90
C ILE A 334 2.27 -31.27 20.38
N ALA A 335 1.11 -31.22 21.04
CA ALA A 335 1.02 -30.90 22.47
C ALA A 335 1.73 -31.93 23.35
N MET A 336 1.62 -33.22 23.01
CA MET A 336 2.27 -34.31 23.75
C MET A 336 3.80 -34.20 23.66
N GLU A 337 4.34 -34.00 22.46
CA GLU A 337 5.79 -33.88 22.26
C GLU A 337 6.37 -32.60 22.88
N LEU A 338 5.69 -31.46 22.73
CA LEU A 338 6.10 -30.21 23.39
C LEU A 338 6.01 -30.30 24.92
N GLY A 339 5.01 -31.04 25.43
CA GLY A 339 4.86 -31.30 26.87
C GLY A 339 5.95 -32.21 27.46
N ALA A 340 6.57 -33.04 26.63
CA ALA A 340 7.71 -33.88 27.02
C ALA A 340 9.02 -33.08 27.14
N MET A 341 9.12 -31.89 26.54
CA MET A 341 10.32 -31.04 26.59
C MET A 341 10.43 -30.30 27.94
N PRO A 342 11.49 -30.53 28.74
CA PRO A 342 11.63 -29.92 30.06
C PRO A 342 11.66 -28.38 30.02
N GLU A 343 12.30 -27.80 29.02
CA GLU A 343 12.41 -26.34 28.82
C GLU A 343 11.06 -25.63 28.59
N LEU A 344 10.03 -26.36 28.13
CA LEU A 344 8.72 -25.79 27.82
C LEU A 344 7.74 -25.85 28.98
N LYS A 345 8.04 -26.60 30.06
CA LYS A 345 7.12 -26.81 31.19
C LYS A 345 6.59 -25.51 31.80
N LYS A 346 7.45 -24.49 31.93
CA LYS A 346 7.07 -23.15 32.46
C LYS A 346 6.15 -22.38 31.50
N TYR A 347 6.22 -22.65 30.20
CA TYR A 347 5.54 -21.90 29.14
C TYR A 347 4.38 -22.66 28.48
N MET A 348 4.02 -23.86 28.93
CA MET A 348 2.99 -24.72 28.29
C MET A 348 1.65 -24.03 28.02
N LYS A 349 1.23 -23.07 28.87
CA LYS A 349 0.01 -22.28 28.63
C LYS A 349 0.09 -21.36 27.39
N ARG A 350 1.30 -20.97 26.99
CA ARG A 350 1.61 -20.07 25.86
C ARG A 350 1.99 -20.84 24.59
N VAL A 351 2.50 -22.06 24.74
CA VAL A 351 3.01 -22.88 23.63
C VAL A 351 1.91 -23.23 22.61
N MET A 352 0.76 -23.75 23.05
CA MET A 352 -0.29 -24.14 22.10
C MET A 352 -0.95 -22.95 21.37
N PRO A 353 -1.21 -21.80 22.01
CA PRO A 353 -1.60 -20.58 21.30
C PRO A 353 -0.58 -20.15 20.22
N PHE A 354 0.71 -20.26 20.52
CA PHE A 354 1.78 -19.98 19.55
C PHE A 354 1.75 -20.96 18.37
N VAL A 355 1.60 -22.26 18.63
CA VAL A 355 1.47 -23.29 17.57
C VAL A 355 0.27 -23.00 16.66
N ALA A 356 -0.88 -22.64 17.24
CA ALA A 356 -2.08 -22.30 16.46
C ALA A 356 -1.82 -21.09 15.54
N MET A 357 -1.21 -20.03 16.08
CA MET A 357 -0.82 -18.85 15.31
C MET A 357 0.15 -19.17 14.16
N ILE A 358 1.11 -20.06 14.39
CA ILE A 358 2.04 -20.52 13.35
C ILE A 358 1.33 -21.34 12.29
N LYS A 359 0.40 -22.23 12.66
CA LYS A 359 -0.43 -22.99 11.70
C LYS A 359 -1.25 -22.06 10.81
N ASP A 360 -1.95 -21.08 11.40
CA ASP A 360 -2.73 -20.09 10.65
C ASP A 360 -1.85 -19.27 9.69
N SER A 361 -0.64 -18.91 10.12
CA SER A 361 0.31 -18.17 9.28
C SER A 361 0.93 -19.05 8.19
N LEU A 362 1.18 -20.34 8.47
CA LEU A 362 1.69 -21.31 7.50
C LEU A 362 0.70 -21.53 6.35
N GLU A 363 -0.60 -21.57 6.63
CA GLU A 363 -1.65 -21.66 5.61
C GLU A 363 -1.72 -20.41 4.71
N LYS A 364 -1.54 -19.22 5.28
CA LYS A 364 -1.65 -17.94 4.55
C LYS A 364 -0.37 -17.57 3.79
N ASN A 365 0.78 -17.75 4.44
CA ASN A 365 2.06 -17.22 3.98
C ASN A 365 3.02 -18.32 3.51
N GLY A 366 2.70 -19.59 3.70
CA GLY A 366 3.52 -20.73 3.27
C GLY A 366 4.64 -21.11 4.25
N PRO A 367 5.52 -22.04 3.85
CA PRO A 367 6.47 -22.74 4.73
C PRO A 367 7.51 -21.86 5.41
N ARG A 368 7.81 -20.67 4.86
CA ARG A 368 8.79 -19.71 5.39
C ARG A 368 8.49 -19.23 6.81
N VAL A 369 7.25 -19.36 7.28
CA VAL A 369 6.88 -19.03 8.68
C VAL A 369 7.59 -19.95 9.68
N LEU A 370 8.09 -21.10 9.22
CA LEU A 370 8.84 -22.06 10.03
C LEU A 370 10.35 -21.75 10.08
N ASP A 371 10.81 -20.74 9.35
CA ASP A 371 12.21 -20.32 9.38
C ASP A 371 12.54 -19.68 10.74
N LEU A 372 13.73 -19.99 11.25
CA LEU A 372 14.18 -19.53 12.57
C LEU A 372 14.63 -18.06 12.56
N GLU A 373 14.93 -17.54 11.37
CA GLU A 373 15.39 -16.18 11.12
C GLU A 373 14.58 -15.59 9.97
N LEU A 374 14.37 -14.27 10.00
CA LEU A 374 13.72 -13.56 8.91
C LEU A 374 14.68 -13.34 7.74
N GLU A 375 14.13 -13.27 6.53
CA GLU A 375 14.89 -13.08 5.29
C GLU A 375 15.41 -11.64 5.12
N PHE A 376 15.03 -10.72 6.01
CA PHE A 376 15.44 -9.31 5.99
C PHE A 376 15.78 -8.82 7.41
N ASP A 377 16.61 -7.78 7.48
CA ASP A 377 16.98 -7.13 8.73
C ASP A 377 15.85 -6.19 9.19
N GLU A 378 15.08 -6.62 10.19
CA GLU A 378 13.99 -5.85 10.78
C GLU A 378 14.45 -4.47 11.28
N ARG A 379 15.61 -4.40 11.91
CA ARG A 379 16.11 -3.15 12.49
C ARG A 379 16.45 -2.17 11.37
N ALA A 380 17.12 -2.64 10.31
CA ALA A 380 17.42 -1.80 9.15
C ALA A 380 16.14 -1.23 8.51
N VAL A 381 15.12 -2.08 8.29
CA VAL A 381 13.84 -1.66 7.70
C VAL A 381 13.14 -0.59 8.54
N LEU A 382 13.11 -0.75 9.86
CA LEU A 382 12.51 0.24 10.77
C LEU A 382 13.32 1.55 10.82
N LEU A 383 14.65 1.46 10.79
CA LEU A 383 15.51 2.64 10.81
C LEU A 383 15.40 3.46 9.51
N GLU A 384 15.34 2.82 8.35
CA GLU A 384 15.16 3.51 7.06
C GLU A 384 13.83 4.27 6.98
N ASN A 385 12.80 3.83 7.73
CA ASN A 385 11.46 4.43 7.73
C ASN A 385 11.12 5.13 9.05
N ILE A 386 12.11 5.41 9.90
CA ILE A 386 11.88 5.95 11.25
C ILE A 386 11.24 7.34 11.24
N VAL A 387 11.57 8.15 10.23
CA VAL A 387 11.00 9.50 10.05
C VAL A 387 9.50 9.40 9.78
N TYR A 388 9.08 8.46 8.92
CA TYR A 388 7.68 8.18 8.66
C TYR A 388 6.95 7.72 9.94
N LEU A 389 7.50 6.74 10.65
CA LEU A 389 6.89 6.22 11.89
C LEU A 389 6.73 7.32 12.95
N THR A 390 7.76 8.15 13.12
CA THR A 390 7.77 9.28 14.08
C THR A 390 6.71 10.32 13.73
N ASN A 391 6.59 10.66 12.45
CA ASN A 391 5.58 11.62 11.97
C ASN A 391 4.17 11.06 12.07
N SER A 392 3.96 9.79 11.69
CA SER A 392 2.65 9.16 11.69
C SER A 392 2.09 8.93 13.09
N LEU A 393 2.96 8.62 14.07
CA LEU A 393 2.56 8.46 15.47
C LEU A 393 2.53 9.79 16.23
N GLU A 394 2.93 10.89 15.60
CA GLU A 394 3.06 12.22 16.21
C GLU A 394 3.92 12.21 17.49
N LEU A 395 4.99 11.40 17.47
CA LEU A 395 5.98 11.29 18.56
C LEU A 395 7.18 12.18 18.28
N ASP A 396 7.92 12.56 19.31
CA ASP A 396 9.11 13.40 19.14
C ASP A 396 10.32 12.58 18.69
N GLN A 397 10.47 11.36 19.23
CA GLN A 397 11.54 10.44 18.87
C GLN A 397 11.12 8.98 19.06
N ILE A 398 11.66 8.13 18.19
CA ILE A 398 11.55 6.68 18.27
C ILE A 398 12.96 6.11 18.35
N ASP A 399 13.21 5.21 19.31
CA ASP A 399 14.47 4.50 19.46
C ASP A 399 14.27 3.04 19.04
N VAL A 400 15.11 2.52 18.15
CA VAL A 400 15.07 1.10 17.73
C VAL A 400 16.29 0.35 18.29
N VAL A 401 16.02 -0.52 19.26
CA VAL A 401 17.05 -1.27 20.01
C VAL A 401 16.81 -2.76 19.91
N PHE A 402 17.86 -3.56 20.18
CA PHE A 402 17.69 -5.00 20.24
C PHE A 402 17.06 -5.41 21.58
N ALA A 403 16.18 -6.41 21.54
CA ALA A 403 15.51 -6.95 22.73
C ALA A 403 16.50 -7.46 23.80
N SER A 404 17.75 -7.75 23.44
CA SER A 404 18.83 -8.11 24.37
C SER A 404 19.12 -7.04 25.43
N GLU A 405 18.83 -5.77 25.14
CA GLU A 405 19.03 -4.63 26.04
C GLU A 405 17.80 -4.34 26.91
N ALA A 406 16.70 -5.08 26.72
CA ALA A 406 15.45 -4.88 27.42
C ALA A 406 15.37 -5.60 28.79
N ASP A 407 14.29 -5.34 29.52
CA ASP A 407 13.92 -6.10 30.72
C ASP A 407 13.51 -7.54 30.38
N ASP A 408 13.53 -8.42 31.40
CA ASP A 408 13.25 -9.85 31.21
C ASP A 408 11.88 -10.13 30.58
N LYS A 409 10.90 -9.26 30.84
CA LYS A 409 9.57 -9.38 30.26
C LYS A 409 9.58 -9.16 28.75
N VAL A 410 10.25 -8.11 28.27
CA VAL A 410 10.35 -7.84 26.83
C VAL A 410 11.19 -8.92 26.15
N LYS A 411 12.24 -9.43 26.79
CA LYS A 411 13.04 -10.56 26.27
C LYS A 411 12.24 -11.85 26.11
N GLU A 412 11.33 -12.14 27.04
CA GLU A 412 10.49 -13.35 26.97
C GLU A 412 9.34 -13.23 25.95
N ASP A 413 8.85 -12.01 25.69
CA ASP A 413 7.66 -11.75 24.87
C ASP A 413 7.95 -11.31 23.44
N CYS A 414 9.08 -10.64 23.20
CA CYS A 414 9.46 -10.14 21.87
C CYS A 414 9.95 -11.30 20.98
N CYS A 415 9.47 -11.35 19.73
CA CYS A 415 9.93 -12.32 18.75
C CYS A 415 10.08 -11.70 17.36
N PRO A 416 10.92 -12.29 16.49
CA PRO A 416 11.07 -11.83 15.12
C PRO A 416 9.71 -11.74 14.41
N GLY A 417 9.49 -10.67 13.66
CA GLY A 417 8.28 -10.34 12.92
C GLY A 417 7.22 -9.62 13.76
N LYS A 418 7.40 -9.55 15.08
CA LYS A 418 6.47 -8.90 16.02
C LYS A 418 7.24 -8.06 17.05
N PRO A 419 7.73 -6.87 16.66
CA PRO A 419 8.48 -6.02 17.56
C PRO A 419 7.63 -5.61 18.77
N PHE A 420 8.28 -5.44 19.92
CA PHE A 420 7.64 -4.95 21.13
C PHE A 420 7.88 -3.46 21.29
N CYS A 421 6.90 -2.68 21.74
CA CYS A 421 7.08 -1.25 21.96
C CYS A 421 6.74 -0.81 23.38
N VAL A 422 7.49 0.18 23.88
CA VAL A 422 7.23 0.84 25.16
C VAL A 422 7.16 2.34 24.93
N PHE A 423 6.02 2.94 25.28
CA PHE A 423 5.85 4.39 25.26
C PHE A 423 6.34 5.01 26.55
N ARG A 424 7.03 6.14 26.44
CA ARG A 424 7.50 6.93 27.59
C ARG A 424 7.21 8.42 27.39
N SER A 425 7.02 9.11 28.51
CA SER A 425 6.84 10.56 28.54
C SER A 425 8.04 11.18 29.22
N GLU A 426 8.83 11.90 28.46
CA GLU A 426 9.98 12.63 29.00
C GLU A 426 9.54 14.02 29.51
N PRO A 427 10.01 14.42 30.70
CA PRO A 427 9.71 15.72 31.28
C PRO A 427 10.31 16.84 30.43
N GLY A 428 9.64 18.00 30.43
CA GLY A 428 10.09 19.18 29.70
C GLY A 428 9.85 20.47 30.48
N VAL A 429 10.51 21.53 30.06
CA VAL A 429 10.34 22.90 30.55
C VAL A 429 9.58 23.68 29.50
N LEU A 430 8.47 24.30 29.90
CA LEU A 430 7.58 25.03 29.02
C LEU A 430 8.21 26.38 28.62
N VAL A 431 8.43 26.59 27.32
CA VAL A 431 9.00 27.82 26.76
C VAL A 431 8.00 28.47 25.81
N SER A 432 7.91 29.80 25.88
CA SER A 432 7.05 30.61 25.02
C SER A 432 7.74 30.90 23.68
N LEU A 433 7.18 30.42 22.58
CA LEU A 433 7.64 30.74 21.22
C LEU A 433 6.76 31.86 20.66
N VAL A 434 7.37 33.01 20.37
CA VAL A 434 6.69 34.22 19.90
C VAL A 434 7.05 34.48 18.44
N ASN A 435 6.05 34.79 17.62
CA ASN A 435 6.27 35.30 16.27
C ASN A 435 5.93 36.81 16.23
N PRO A 436 6.93 37.69 16.04
CA PRO A 436 6.72 39.13 15.99
C PRO A 436 6.40 39.68 14.58
N GLN A 437 6.36 38.86 13.54
CA GLN A 437 6.17 39.36 12.17
C GLN A 437 4.73 39.90 12.00
N PRO A 438 4.56 41.14 11.53
CA PRO A 438 3.25 41.72 11.34
C PRO A 438 2.48 41.03 10.20
N ALA A 439 1.15 41.02 10.32
CA ALA A 439 0.23 40.52 9.29
C ALA A 439 0.45 39.04 8.88
N ASN A 440 1.07 38.22 9.74
CA ASN A 440 1.04 36.76 9.60
C ASN A 440 -0.01 36.13 10.55
N GLY A 441 -0.53 34.96 10.19
CA GLY A 441 -1.47 34.21 11.04
C GLY A 441 -0.79 33.37 12.13
N LEU A 442 0.48 33.64 12.44
CA LEU A 442 1.31 32.82 13.33
C LEU A 442 1.35 33.45 14.72
N PHE A 443 0.70 32.82 15.69
CA PHE A 443 0.57 33.34 17.05
C PHE A 443 1.62 32.79 18.02
N SER A 444 1.79 33.47 19.14
CA SER A 444 2.60 32.95 20.24
C SER A 444 2.03 31.63 20.76
N THR A 445 2.91 30.65 20.98
CA THR A 445 2.54 29.33 21.47
C THR A 445 3.52 28.86 22.54
N LYS A 446 3.11 27.89 23.37
CA LYS A 446 3.96 27.33 24.42
C LYS A 446 4.34 25.90 24.05
N ILE A 447 5.62 25.58 24.10
CA ILE A 447 6.16 24.27 23.75
C ILE A 447 7.07 23.80 24.88
N ASP A 448 6.97 22.53 25.24
CA ASP A 448 7.92 21.89 26.15
C ASP A 448 9.25 21.66 25.43
N ILE A 449 10.33 22.29 25.92
CA ILE A 449 11.70 21.94 25.56
C ILE A 449 12.16 20.81 26.49
N ARG A 450 12.88 19.84 25.94
CA ARG A 450 13.35 18.63 26.60
C ARG A 450 14.86 18.53 26.54
N GLN A 451 15.41 17.62 27.35
CA GLN A 451 16.84 17.38 27.40
C GLN A 451 17.35 16.82 26.06
N GLY A 452 18.39 17.42 25.49
CA GLY A 452 19.01 16.93 24.25
C GLY A 452 18.29 17.38 22.97
N ASP A 453 17.30 18.28 23.09
CA ASP A 453 16.58 18.79 21.94
C ASP A 453 17.49 19.53 20.97
N SER A 454 17.22 19.37 19.67
CA SER A 454 17.85 20.15 18.62
C SER A 454 16.91 21.23 18.11
N LYS A 455 17.44 22.19 17.36
CA LYS A 455 16.63 23.19 16.65
C LYS A 455 15.51 22.53 15.82
N ASP A 456 15.83 21.45 15.10
CA ASP A 456 14.87 20.75 14.24
C ASP A 456 13.80 20.02 15.04
N SER A 457 14.09 19.53 16.25
CA SER A 457 13.07 18.89 17.11
C SER A 457 12.08 19.93 17.64
N ILE A 458 12.54 21.15 17.94
CA ILE A 458 11.68 22.26 18.37
C ILE A 458 10.81 22.74 17.20
N ILE A 459 11.39 22.96 16.02
CA ILE A 459 10.66 23.39 14.81
C ILE A 459 9.59 22.34 14.43
N ARG A 460 9.91 21.04 14.51
CA ARG A 460 8.93 19.96 14.28
C ARG A 460 7.78 19.96 15.29
N ARG A 461 8.04 20.25 16.57
CA ARG A 461 6.94 20.42 17.55
C ARG A 461 6.13 21.68 17.28
N LEU A 462 6.78 22.77 16.90
CA LEU A 462 6.12 24.02 16.56
C LEU A 462 5.15 23.86 15.39
N SER A 463 5.53 23.17 14.32
CA SER A 463 4.65 22.92 13.18
C SER A 463 3.47 21.99 13.49
N ARG A 464 3.63 21.06 14.45
CA ARG A 464 2.52 20.22 14.94
C ARG A 464 1.45 21.04 15.66
N VAL A 465 1.89 22.02 16.45
CA VAL A 465 0.98 22.93 17.17
C VAL A 465 0.39 23.98 16.21
N ASN A 466 1.20 24.49 15.27
CA ASN A 466 0.80 25.49 14.30
C ASN A 466 0.88 24.95 12.86
N ARG A 467 -0.22 24.33 12.42
CA ARG A 467 -0.35 23.71 11.08
C ARG A 467 -0.27 24.70 9.91
N ALA A 468 -0.23 26.01 10.15
CA ALA A 468 -0.01 27.01 9.10
C ALA A 468 1.44 27.01 8.58
N ILE A 469 2.38 26.44 9.35
CA ILE A 469 3.78 26.30 8.95
C ILE A 469 3.91 25.10 8.01
N LYS A 470 3.92 25.36 6.70
CA LYS A 470 4.01 24.32 5.66
C LYS A 470 5.45 23.90 5.33
N ASP A 471 6.39 24.83 5.44
CA ASP A 471 7.79 24.63 5.07
C ASP A 471 8.68 24.86 6.28
N LEU A 472 9.20 23.76 6.84
CA LEU A 472 10.04 23.78 8.03
C LEU A 472 11.40 24.44 7.77
N SER A 473 11.87 24.42 6.51
CA SER A 473 13.19 24.97 6.14
C SER A 473 13.24 26.50 6.21
N LYS A 474 12.07 27.14 6.10
CA LYS A 474 11.92 28.61 6.21
C LYS A 474 11.87 29.11 7.65
N VAL A 475 11.65 28.20 8.61
CA VAL A 475 11.52 28.57 10.01
C VAL A 475 12.89 28.92 10.59
N LYS A 476 13.08 30.20 10.93
CA LYS A 476 14.24 30.67 11.70
C LYS A 476 13.89 30.70 13.18
N LEU A 477 14.56 29.86 13.96
CA LEU A 477 14.50 29.90 15.43
C LEU A 477 15.59 30.84 15.96
N MET A 478 15.21 31.78 16.82
CA MET A 478 16.08 32.81 17.39
C MET A 478 15.89 32.93 18.90
N ARG A 479 16.90 33.46 19.59
CA ARG A 479 16.87 33.81 21.02
C ARG A 479 17.15 35.29 21.22
N PHE A 480 16.79 35.83 22.36
CA PHE A 480 17.22 37.19 22.74
C PHE A 480 18.71 37.22 23.11
N GLU A 481 19.39 38.34 22.84
CA GLU A 481 20.74 38.59 23.34
C GLU A 481 20.78 38.67 24.87
N ASP A 482 19.79 39.36 25.45
CA ASP A 482 19.52 39.41 26.89
C ASP A 482 18.24 38.62 27.20
N PRO A 483 18.35 37.43 27.83
CA PRO A 483 17.21 36.58 28.13
C PRO A 483 16.18 37.18 29.10
N LEU A 484 16.57 38.16 29.93
CA LEU A 484 15.72 38.73 30.97
C LEU A 484 15.04 40.03 30.52
N LEU A 485 15.82 40.95 29.94
CA LEU A 485 15.30 42.25 29.51
C LEU A 485 14.81 42.25 28.06
N GLY A 486 15.33 41.36 27.22
CA GLY A 486 14.95 41.25 25.80
C GLY A 486 13.45 41.08 25.59
N PRO A 487 12.80 40.07 26.20
CA PRO A 487 11.35 39.86 26.09
C PRO A 487 10.50 41.04 26.61
N ARG A 488 11.09 41.92 27.44
CA ARG A 488 10.40 43.08 28.06
C ARG A 488 10.54 44.37 27.25
N ARG A 489 11.35 44.36 26.18
CA ARG A 489 11.48 45.52 25.28
C ARG A 489 10.34 45.53 24.26
N ILE A 490 9.85 46.73 23.96
CA ILE A 490 8.81 46.93 22.96
C ILE A 490 9.39 46.58 21.58
N PRO A 491 8.77 45.66 20.81
CA PRO A 491 9.21 45.32 19.47
C PRO A 491 9.13 46.53 18.54
N VAL A 492 10.17 46.74 17.72
CA VAL A 492 10.17 47.77 16.67
C VAL A 492 9.72 47.12 15.36
N LEU A 493 8.67 47.67 14.76
CA LEU A 493 8.04 47.16 13.54
C LEU A 493 9.02 47.29 12.35
N GLY A 494 9.25 46.20 11.61
CA GLY A 494 10.23 46.14 10.50
C GLY A 494 11.68 45.89 10.93
N LYS A 495 11.93 45.67 12.22
CA LYS A 495 13.23 45.27 12.77
C LYS A 495 13.10 44.05 13.68
N GLU A 496 12.49 42.99 13.14
CA GLU A 496 12.14 41.79 13.88
C GLU A 496 13.37 41.00 14.36
N GLU A 497 14.55 41.23 13.80
CA GLU A 497 15.82 40.58 14.19
C GLU A 497 16.65 41.40 15.19
N GLU A 498 16.30 42.67 15.48
CA GLU A 498 17.09 43.53 16.37
C GLU A 498 17.10 43.02 17.83
N GLY A 499 18.30 42.88 18.41
CA GLY A 499 18.52 42.36 19.77
C GLY A 499 18.31 40.85 19.92
N LYS A 500 18.31 40.11 18.80
CA LYS A 500 18.10 38.66 18.75
C LYS A 500 19.20 37.98 17.95
N LEU A 501 19.54 36.76 18.33
CA LEU A 501 20.54 35.94 17.68
C LEU A 501 19.92 34.65 17.14
N PRO A 502 20.24 34.23 15.90
CA PRO A 502 19.76 32.98 15.34
C PRO A 502 20.38 31.79 16.08
N ILE A 503 19.60 30.72 16.22
CA ILE A 503 20.07 29.46 16.81
C ILE A 503 20.73 28.61 15.72
N SER A 504 21.96 28.17 15.99
CA SER A 504 22.74 27.33 15.09
C SER A 504 22.14 25.92 14.98
N ASN A 505 22.46 25.21 13.91
CA ASN A 505 22.00 23.83 13.73
C ASN A 505 22.77 22.85 14.65
N SER A 506 23.94 23.23 15.16
CA SER A 506 24.74 22.46 16.12
C SER A 506 24.28 22.64 17.58
N SER A 507 23.33 23.53 17.83
CA SER A 507 22.87 23.84 19.19
C SER A 507 22.06 22.70 19.80
N ILE A 508 22.40 22.33 21.04
CA ILE A 508 21.67 21.33 21.83
C ILE A 508 21.07 22.01 23.08
N PHE A 509 19.78 21.78 23.31
CA PHE A 509 19.09 22.31 24.48
C PHE A 509 19.20 21.35 25.67
N HIS A 510 19.39 21.91 26.84
CA HIS A 510 19.50 21.22 28.12
C HIS A 510 18.51 21.86 29.10
N ILE A 511 17.76 21.05 29.83
CA ILE A 511 16.78 21.52 30.78
C ILE A 511 17.27 21.33 32.21
N ASN A 512 16.94 22.27 33.08
CA ASN A 512 17.04 22.12 34.52
C ASN A 512 15.63 22.13 35.10
N LEU A 513 15.13 20.94 35.45
CA LEU A 513 13.77 20.77 35.98
C LEU A 513 13.59 21.38 37.39
N GLN A 514 14.66 21.50 38.18
CA GLN A 514 14.58 22.08 39.54
C GLN A 514 14.40 23.60 39.48
N GLU A 515 15.09 24.26 38.55
CA GLU A 515 15.03 25.71 38.37
C GLU A 515 14.01 26.16 37.30
N ASN A 516 13.41 25.20 36.59
CA ASN A 516 12.54 25.43 35.44
C ASN A 516 13.20 26.33 34.36
N LYS A 517 14.48 26.10 34.11
CA LYS A 517 15.29 26.85 33.13
C LYS A 517 15.75 25.97 31.98
N VAL A 518 15.99 26.62 30.85
CA VAL A 518 16.57 25.99 29.67
C VAL A 518 17.92 26.65 29.36
N HIS A 519 18.92 25.82 29.14
CA HIS A 519 20.22 26.23 28.66
C HIS A 519 20.45 25.66 27.26
N MET A 520 21.20 26.37 26.44
CA MET A 520 21.63 25.91 25.14
C MET A 520 23.14 25.74 25.15
N SER A 521 23.65 24.65 24.60
CA SER A 521 25.07 24.49 24.30
C SER A 521 25.29 24.68 22.81
N ASP A 522 26.22 25.57 22.45
CA ASP A 522 26.67 25.75 21.07
C ASP A 522 28.19 25.78 21.06
N ASN A 523 28.82 24.87 20.30
CA ASN A 523 30.28 24.67 20.28
C ASN A 523 30.93 24.57 21.68
N GLY A 524 30.23 23.96 22.64
CA GLY A 524 30.71 23.75 24.02
C GLY A 524 30.46 24.91 24.99
N LEU A 525 29.99 26.07 24.52
CA LEU A 525 29.60 27.19 25.38
C LEU A 525 28.15 27.05 25.83
N LYS A 526 27.91 27.10 27.14
CA LYS A 526 26.59 26.99 27.76
C LYS A 526 25.98 28.39 27.95
N MET A 527 24.79 28.62 27.40
CA MET A 527 24.10 29.91 27.46
C MET A 527 22.68 29.73 28.00
N ASP A 528 22.18 30.69 28.78
CA ASP A 528 20.77 30.73 29.19
C ASP A 528 19.93 31.35 28.07
N ILE A 529 18.81 30.71 27.73
CA ILE A 529 17.89 31.21 26.70
C ILE A 529 16.67 31.94 27.30
N GLY A 530 16.48 31.89 28.62
CA GLY A 530 15.30 32.42 29.29
C GLY A 530 14.06 31.55 29.10
N ASP A 531 12.88 32.19 29.18
CA ASP A 531 11.57 31.55 29.06
C ASP A 531 10.90 31.77 27.69
N THR A 532 11.55 32.53 26.81
CA THR A 532 10.96 33.00 25.56
C THR A 532 11.95 32.85 24.38
N LEU A 533 11.50 32.15 23.34
CA LEU A 533 12.17 32.03 22.05
C LEU A 533 11.36 32.74 20.96
N ILE A 534 12.03 33.10 19.87
CA ILE A 534 11.40 33.73 18.71
C ILE A 534 11.44 32.76 17.54
N TYR A 535 10.35 32.67 16.79
CA TYR A 535 10.33 31.99 15.50
C TYR A 535 9.82 32.93 14.41
N LEU A 536 10.51 32.91 13.26
CA LEU A 536 10.15 33.64 12.05
C LEU A 536 9.95 32.63 10.92
N VAL A 537 8.99 32.87 10.02
CA VAL A 537 8.67 31.99 8.87
C VAL A 537 8.72 32.77 7.57
#